data_AF-A0A950VAM7-F1
#
_entry.id   AF-A0A950VAM7-F1
#
_cell.length_a   1.000
_cell.length_b   1.000
_cell.length_c   1.000
_cell.angle_alpha   90.00
_cell.angle_beta   90.00
_cell.angle_gamma   90.00
#
_symmetry.space_group_name_H-M   'P 1'
#
loop_
_entity.id
_entity.type
_entity.pdbx_description
1 polymer ?
#
loop_
_entity_poly.entity_id
_entity_poly.type
_entity_poly.pdbx_seq_one_letter_code
_entity_poly.pdbx_strand_id
1 'polypeptide(L)' 'LHPTLYSIPKSAFHDITAGNNDSGNLGYYSAQPGWDACTGLGSPNGNALLSNLKTSARAVETEPATASIT' A
#
# COMPACT_ATOMS: atom_id res chain seq x y z
N LEU A 1 -5.46 -5.89 6.31
CA LEU A 1 -4.61 -4.68 6.10
C LEU A 1 -3.71 -4.82 4.87
N HIS A 2 -2.89 -5.88 4.74
CA HIS A 2 -1.97 -6.01 3.59
C HIS A 2 -2.63 -5.87 2.21
N PRO A 3 -3.65 -6.67 1.83
CA PRO A 3 -4.30 -6.50 0.52
C PRO A 3 -4.81 -5.08 0.27
N THR A 4 -5.36 -4.45 1.30
CA THR A 4 -5.81 -3.06 1.26
C THR A 4 -4.66 -2.11 0.96
N LEU A 5 -3.53 -2.21 1.67
CA LEU A 5 -2.36 -1.33 1.44
C LEU A 5 -1.82 -1.44 0.00
N TYR A 6 -1.76 -2.65 -0.55
CA TYR A 6 -1.28 -2.88 -1.92
C TYR A 6 -2.30 -2.49 -3.01
N SER A 7 -3.57 -2.27 -2.65
CA SER A 7 -4.60 -1.72 -3.55
C SER A 7 -4.68 -0.19 -3.54
N ILE A 8 -4.08 0.48 -2.55
CA ILE A 8 -4.13 1.93 -2.39
C ILE A 8 -3.19 2.59 -3.43
N PRO A 9 -3.56 3.76 -4.00
CA PRO A 9 -2.71 4.46 -4.95
C PRO A 9 -1.31 4.75 -4.39
N LYS A 10 -0.29 4.58 -5.25
CA LYS A 10 1.12 4.81 -4.90
C LYS A 10 1.40 6.20 -4.32
N SER A 11 0.62 7.21 -4.71
CA SER A 11 0.72 8.58 -4.17
C SER A 11 0.40 8.70 -2.67
N ALA A 12 -0.19 7.67 -2.06
CA ALA A 12 -0.37 7.59 -0.61
C ALA A 12 0.93 7.24 0.14
N PHE A 13 2.01 6.95 -0.59
CA PHE A 13 3.33 6.67 -0.06
C PHE A 13 4.36 7.61 -0.70
N HIS A 14 5.38 7.94 0.06
CA HIS A 14 6.59 8.55 -0.45
C HIS A 14 7.56 7.43 -0.85
N ASP A 15 7.64 7.22 -2.15
CA ASP A 15 8.48 6.23 -2.81
C ASP A 15 9.98 6.56 -2.62
N ILE A 16 10.74 5.58 -2.14
CA ILE A 16 12.17 5.71 -1.87
C ILE A 16 12.90 5.01 -3.01
N THR A 17 13.62 5.77 -3.83
CA THR A 17 14.21 5.24 -5.08
C THR A 17 15.73 5.22 -5.08
N ALA A 18 16.35 5.50 -3.94
CA ALA A 18 17.80 5.57 -3.79
C ALA A 18 18.26 4.88 -2.50
N GLY A 19 19.37 4.16 -2.59
CA GLY A 19 19.94 3.35 -1.52
C GLY A 19 19.81 1.85 -1.78
N ASN A 20 20.31 1.06 -0.83
CA ASN A 20 20.23 -0.40 -0.83
C ASN A 20 20.22 -0.89 0.62
N ASN A 21 19.82 -2.14 0.83
CA ASN A 21 19.90 -2.82 2.14
C ASN A 21 21.03 -3.85 2.18
N ASP A 22 22.09 -3.63 1.40
CA ASP A 22 23.22 -4.53 1.31
C ASP A 22 24.16 -4.34 2.51
N SER A 23 24.07 -5.26 3.47
CA SER A 23 24.97 -5.30 4.64
C SER A 23 26.15 -6.25 4.45
N GLY A 24 26.16 -7.04 3.37
CA GLY A 24 27.17 -8.08 3.11
C GLY A 24 28.08 -7.81 1.92
N ASN A 25 27.89 -6.68 1.20
CA ASN A 25 28.49 -6.41 -0.10
C ASN A 25 28.17 -7.50 -1.14
N LEU A 26 26.95 -8.05 -1.09
CA LEU A 26 26.48 -9.12 -1.98
C LEU A 26 25.57 -8.60 -3.11
N GLY A 27 25.18 -7.33 -3.07
CA GLY A 27 24.45 -6.63 -4.13
C GLY A 27 23.00 -7.07 -4.32
N TYR A 28 22.32 -7.56 -3.27
CA TYR A 28 21.01 -8.21 -3.43
C TYR A 28 19.89 -7.28 -3.91
N TYR A 29 19.61 -6.20 -3.18
CA TYR A 29 18.47 -5.34 -3.48
C TYR A 29 18.87 -3.87 -3.42
N SER A 30 18.40 -3.11 -4.41
CA SER A 30 18.50 -1.66 -4.45
C SER A 30 17.09 -1.08 -4.43
N ALA A 31 16.95 0.10 -3.83
CA ALA A 31 15.71 0.87 -3.85
C ALA A 31 15.42 1.35 -5.28
N GLN A 32 14.18 1.29 -5.74
CA GLN A 32 13.79 1.55 -7.13
C GLN A 32 12.36 2.12 -7.19
N PRO A 33 11.95 2.78 -8.30
CA PRO A 33 10.57 3.27 -8.43
C PRO A 33 9.52 2.17 -8.22
N GLY A 34 8.57 2.42 -7.31
CA GLY A 34 7.47 1.53 -6.99
C GLY A 34 7.74 0.65 -5.78
N TRP A 35 7.35 -0.63 -5.86
CA TRP A 35 7.64 -1.56 -4.77
C TRP A 35 9.05 -2.10 -4.93
N ASP A 36 9.83 -2.10 -3.85
CA ASP A 36 11.12 -2.76 -3.81
C ASP A 36 11.35 -3.54 -2.50
N ALA A 37 12.36 -4.42 -2.51
CA ALA A 37 12.72 -5.24 -1.35
C ALA A 37 13.53 -4.48 -0.28
N CYS A 38 13.81 -3.20 -0.49
CA CYS A 38 14.49 -2.35 0.49
C CYS A 38 13.47 -1.63 1.41
N THR A 39 12.40 -1.09 0.81
CA THR A 39 11.46 -0.17 1.48
C THR A 39 9.99 -0.47 1.19
N GLY A 40 9.70 -1.49 0.39
CA GLY A 40 8.33 -1.84 0.01
C GLY A 40 7.71 -0.73 -0.81
N LEU A 41 6.54 -0.23 -0.39
CA LEU A 41 5.84 0.89 -1.04
C LEU A 41 6.46 2.26 -0.68
N GLY A 42 7.46 2.30 0.19
CA GLY A 42 8.02 3.53 0.77
C GLY A 42 7.34 3.94 2.09
N SER A 43 7.58 5.18 2.50
CA SER A 43 7.02 5.71 3.76
C SER A 43 5.59 6.24 3.58
N PRO A 44 4.66 6.04 4.53
CA PRO A 44 3.27 6.44 4.33
C PRO A 44 3.08 7.97 4.43
N ASN A 45 2.33 8.55 3.48
CA ASN A 45 1.73 9.87 3.64
C ASN A 45 0.44 9.72 4.46
N GLY A 46 0.50 10.06 5.75
CA GLY A 46 -0.57 9.78 6.72
C GLY A 46 -1.96 10.28 6.30
N ASN A 47 -2.06 11.50 5.77
CA ASN A 47 -3.35 12.08 5.34
C ASN A 47 -3.92 11.35 4.12
N ALA A 48 -3.09 11.10 3.12
CA ALA A 48 -3.50 10.38 1.92
C ALA A 48 -3.88 8.93 2.24
N LEU A 49 -3.09 8.26 3.09
CA LEU A 49 -3.34 6.90 3.52
C LEU A 49 -4.66 6.80 4.30
N LEU A 50 -4.90 7.69 5.27
CA LEU A 50 -6.15 7.71 6.04
C LEU A 50 -7.37 7.90 5.14
N SER A 51 -7.31 8.83 4.18
CA SER A 51 -8.40 9.07 3.24
C SER A 51 -8.75 7.81 2.44
N ASN A 52 -7.73 7.10 1.93
CA ASN A 52 -7.94 5.88 1.15
C ASN A 52 -8.46 4.72 2.01
N LEU A 53 -7.95 4.55 3.24
CA LEU A 53 -8.42 3.51 4.15
C LEU A 53 -9.89 3.68 4.53
N LYS A 54 -10.35 4.92 4.75
CA LYS A 54 -11.77 5.21 4.97
C LYS A 54 -12.63 4.81 3.77
N THR A 55 -12.18 5.11 2.56
CA THR A 55 -12.87 4.71 1.32
C THR A 55 -12.93 3.20 1.16
N SER A 56 -11.80 2.49 1.39
CA SER A 56 -11.77 1.02 1.33
C SER A 56 -12.65 0.36 2.37
N ALA A 57 -12.75 0.92 3.59
CA ALA A 57 -13.65 0.42 4.63
C ALA A 57 -15.13 0.58 4.24
N ARG A 58 -15.47 1.69 3.58
CA ARG A 58 -16.84 1.97 3.11
C ARG A 58 -17.26 1.07 1.95
N ALA A 59 -16.32 0.64 1.11
CA ALA A 59 -16.58 -0.29 0.01
C ALA A 59 -16.92 -1.71 0.48
N VAL A 60 -16.49 -2.09 1.70
CA VAL A 60 -16.89 -3.36 2.33
C VAL A 60 -18.33 -3.31 2.86
N GLU A 61 -18.87 -2.12 3.13
CA GLU A 61 -20.23 -1.95 3.68
C GLU A 61 -21.33 -1.99 2.61
N THR A 62 -20.99 -1.88 1.32
CA THR A 62 -21.94 -1.84 0.20
C THR A 62 -22.20 -3.19 -0.47
N GLU A 63 -22.28 -4.30 0.29
CA GLU A 63 -23.07 -5.45 -0.20
C GLU A 63 -24.56 -5.08 -0.05
N PRO A 64 -25.41 -5.25 -1.09
CA PRO A 64 -26.80 -4.83 -1.00
C PRO A 64 -27.56 -5.79 -0.08
N ALA A 65 -28.00 -5.30 1.07
CA ALA A 65 -28.99 -5.98 1.91
C ALA A 65 -30.38 -5.91 1.25
N THR A 66 -30.67 -6.74 0.25
CA THR A 66 -32.03 -7.03 -0.26
C THR A 66 -31.95 -8.26 -1.21
N ALA A 67 -32.73 -9.32 -1.19
CA ALA A 67 -33.78 -9.88 -0.33
C ALA A 67 -34.01 -11.34 -0.80
N SER A 68 -34.55 -12.19 0.08
CA SER A 68 -35.59 -13.16 -0.29
C SER A 68 -36.46 -13.41 0.93
N ILE A 69 -37.53 -12.61 1.03
CA ILE A 69 -38.77 -13.04 1.69
C ILE A 69 -39.66 -13.52 0.55
N THR A 70 -39.83 -14.83 0.43
CA THR A 70 -41.07 -15.56 0.10
C THR A 70 -40.77 -17.03 0.32
#